data_AF-A0A136KWK6-F1
#
_entry.id   AF-A0A136KWK6-F1
#
_cell.length_a   1.000
_cell.length_b   1.000
_cell.length_c   1.000
_cell.angle_alpha   90.00
_cell.angle_beta   90.00
_cell.angle_gamma   90.00
#
_symmetry.space_group_name_H-M   'P 1'
#
loop_
_entity.id
_entity.type
_entity.pdbx_description
1 polymer ?
#
loop_
_entity_poly.entity_id
_entity_poly.type
_entity_poly.pdbx_seq_one_letter_code
_entity_poly.pdbx_strand_id
1 'polypeptide(L)'
;MRTAWQRLVRFGFWLLYNPFAFTYDFVSWIVSMGEWREWQRAAFDHVPHEGWILDLAHGTGNLQLDLATRGMQSVGYDLSRS
;
A
#
# COMPACT_ATOMS: atom_id res chain seq x y z
N MET A 1 -2.70 -26.88 18.27
CA MET A 1 -1.49 -26.25 17.67
C MET A 1 -1.81 -25.49 16.38
N ARG A 2 -2.41 -26.11 15.36
CA ARG A 2 -2.76 -25.44 14.08
C ARG A 2 -3.67 -24.21 14.24
N THR A 3 -4.63 -24.26 15.17
CA THR A 3 -5.61 -23.21 15.44
C THR A 3 -5.03 -21.99 16.18
N ALA A 4 -4.11 -22.21 17.12
CA ALA A 4 -3.46 -21.13 17.85
C ALA A 4 -2.54 -20.31 16.93
N TRP A 5 -1.77 -21.00 16.08
CA TRP A 5 -0.94 -20.36 15.06
C TRP A 5 -1.78 -19.54 14.08
N GLN A 6 -2.87 -20.09 13.55
CA GLN A 6 -3.78 -19.36 12.66
C GLN A 6 -4.36 -18.11 13.30
N ARG A 7 -4.72 -18.17 14.60
CA ARG A 7 -5.22 -17.01 15.34
C ARG A 7 -4.13 -15.95 15.52
N LEU A 8 -2.91 -16.35 15.82
CA LEU A 8 -1.77 -15.43 15.95
C LEU A 8 -1.47 -14.73 14.63
N VAL A 9 -1.39 -15.48 13.52
CA VAL A 9 -1.16 -14.92 12.18
C VAL A 9 -2.28 -13.96 11.79
N ARG A 10 -3.54 -14.33 12.01
CA ARG A 10 -4.69 -13.45 11.77
C ARG A 10 -4.64 -12.18 12.62
N PHE A 11 -4.22 -12.28 13.87
CA PHE A 11 -4.07 -11.13 14.75
C PHE A 11 -2.94 -10.21 14.28
N GLY A 12 -1.80 -10.77 13.86
CA GLY A 12 -0.71 -10.01 13.26
C GLY A 12 -1.13 -9.26 12.01
N PHE A 13 -1.86 -9.91 11.09
CA PHE A 13 -2.42 -9.22 9.92
C PHE A 13 -3.46 -8.17 10.29
N TRP A 14 -4.34 -8.44 11.26
CA TRP A 14 -5.31 -7.44 11.70
C TRP A 14 -4.61 -6.18 12.21
N LEU A 15 -3.56 -6.34 13.03
CA LEU A 15 -2.73 -5.24 13.50
C LEU A 15 -2.09 -4.47 12.33
N LEU A 16 -1.46 -5.20 11.41
CA LEU A 16 -0.72 -4.64 10.29
C LEU A 16 -1.64 -3.91 9.28
N TYR A 17 -2.89 -4.34 9.11
CA TYR A 17 -3.85 -3.71 8.19
C TYR A 17 -4.78 -2.70 8.89
N ASN A 18 -4.66 -2.48 10.20
CA ASN A 18 -5.51 -1.53 10.94
C ASN A 18 -4.66 -0.59 11.82
N PRO A 19 -4.49 -0.81 13.15
CA PRO A 19 -3.85 0.18 14.02
C PRO A 19 -2.38 0.43 13.71
N PHE A 20 -1.70 -0.52 13.06
CA PHE A 20 -0.29 -0.39 12.66
C PHE A 20 -0.10 -0.36 11.14
N ALA A 21 -1.12 0.08 10.38
CA ALA A 21 -1.02 0.24 8.93
C ALA A 21 0.18 1.09 8.49
N PHE A 22 0.55 2.12 9.26
CA PHE A 22 1.73 2.95 8.98
C PHE A 22 3.06 2.16 9.00
N THR A 23 3.13 1.01 9.68
CA THR A 23 4.34 0.17 9.72
C THR A 23 4.47 -0.73 8.49
N TYR A 24 3.42 -0.84 7.67
CA TYR A 24 3.41 -1.69 6.49
C TYR A 24 4.54 -1.33 5.53
N ASP A 25 4.81 -0.05 5.33
CA ASP A 25 5.91 0.41 4.49
C ASP A 25 7.26 -0.11 4.97
N PHE A 26 7.51 -0.08 6.28
CA PHE A 26 8.75 -0.57 6.86
C PHE A 26 8.90 -2.09 6.71
N VAL A 27 7.83 -2.84 6.99
CA VAL A 27 7.81 -4.29 6.81
C VAL A 27 8.02 -4.65 5.34
N SER A 28 7.29 -3.98 4.44
CA SER A 28 7.40 -4.16 3.00
C SER A 28 8.82 -3.86 2.49
N TRP A 29 9.43 -2.79 2.98
CA TRP A 29 10.80 -2.44 2.64
C TRP A 29 11.79 -3.53 3.07
N ILE A 30 11.67 -4.07 4.29
CA ILE A 30 12.54 -5.17 4.78
C ILE A 30 12.40 -6.40 3.90
N VAL A 31 11.17 -6.85 3.63
CA VAL A 31 10.93 -8.12 2.92
C VAL A 31 11.23 -8.03 1.42
N SER A 32 11.11 -6.84 0.84
CA SER A 32 11.42 -6.58 -0.58
C SER A 32 12.83 -6.03 -0.81
N MET A 33 13.59 -5.74 0.25
CA MET A 33 14.86 -4.99 0.17
C MET A 33 14.72 -3.65 -0.58
N GLY A 34 13.54 -3.01 -0.47
CA GLY A 34 13.22 -1.73 -1.13
C GLY A 34 12.62 -1.83 -2.54
N GLU A 35 12.68 -3.00 -3.18
CA GLU A 35 12.18 -3.21 -4.55
C GLU A 35 10.66 -2.97 -4.69
N TRP A 36 9.91 -3.08 -3.59
CA TRP A 36 8.46 -2.86 -3.59
C TRP A 36 8.03 -1.53 -4.22
N ARG A 37 8.84 -0.46 -4.08
CA ARG A 37 8.53 0.84 -4.68
C ARG A 37 8.68 0.84 -6.20
N GLU A 38 9.67 0.14 -6.73
CA GLU A 38 9.91 0.07 -8.16
C GLU A 38 8.84 -0.76 -8.85
N TRP A 39 8.38 -1.85 -8.22
CA TRP A 39 7.26 -2.65 -8.76
C TRP A 39 5.95 -1.87 -8.78
N GLN A 40 5.67 -1.05 -7.77
CA GLN A 40 4.51 -0.14 -7.79
C GLN A 40 4.61 0.86 -8.95
N ARG A 41 5.80 1.42 -9.19
CA ARG A 41 6.02 2.40 -10.26
C ARG A 41 5.93 1.79 -11.66
N ALA A 42 6.27 0.52 -11.82
CA ALA A 42 6.11 -0.20 -13.08
C ALA A 42 4.63 -0.27 -13.53
N ALA A 43 3.67 -0.22 -12.60
CA ALA A 43 2.25 -0.18 -12.94
C ALA A 43 1.87 1.09 -13.72
N PHE A 44 2.65 2.17 -13.60
CA PHE A 44 2.33 3.43 -14.26
C PHE A 44 2.46 3.38 -15.79
N ASP A 45 3.22 2.43 -16.33
CA ASP A 45 3.31 2.23 -17.78
C ASP A 45 2.01 1.65 -18.37
N HIS A 46 1.07 1.24 -17.51
CA HIS A 46 -0.18 0.61 -17.88
C HIS A 46 -1.43 1.41 -17.50
N VAL A 47 -1.27 2.55 -16.81
CA VAL A 47 -2.40 3.42 -16.47
C VAL A 47 -2.54 4.54 -17.50
N PRO A 48 -3.76 4.94 -17.88
CA PRO A 48 -3.96 6.10 -18.74
C PRO A 48 -3.35 7.38 -18.14
N HIS A 49 -2.73 8.21 -18.97
CA HIS A 49 -2.18 9.50 -18.55
C HIS A 49 -3.24 10.57 -18.30
N GLU A 50 -4.45 10.38 -18.82
CA GLU A 50 -5.56 11.33 -18.71
C GLU A 50 -6.68 10.78 -17.84
N GLY A 51 -7.37 11.68 -17.15
CA GLY A 51 -8.49 11.36 -16.27
C GLY A 51 -8.10 11.25 -14.79
N TRP A 52 -9.07 10.88 -13.97
CA TRP A 52 -8.91 10.70 -12.54
C TRP A 52 -8.56 9.24 -12.21
N ILE A 53 -7.49 9.05 -11.44
CA ILE A 53 -7.04 7.74 -10.98
C ILE A 53 -7.57 7.49 -9.57
N LEU A 54 -8.26 6.37 -9.38
CA LEU A 54 -8.65 5.89 -8.06
C LEU A 54 -7.61 4.90 -7.55
N ASP A 55 -6.98 5.23 -6.44
CA ASP A 55 -6.01 4.39 -5.73
C ASP A 55 -6.68 3.77 -4.50
N LEU A 56 -6.95 2.46 -4.60
CA LEU A 56 -7.63 1.70 -3.57
C LEU A 56 -6.63 1.10 -2.60
N ALA A 57 -6.90 1.23 -1.30
CA ALA A 57 -5.98 0.86 -0.23
C ALA A 57 -4.62 1.58 -0.38
N HIS A 58 -4.67 2.91 -0.50
CA HIS A 58 -3.50 3.76 -0.74
C HIS A 58 -2.44 3.75 0.37
N GLY A 59 -2.76 3.17 1.53
CA GLY A 59 -1.88 3.08 2.69
C GLY A 59 -1.37 4.46 3.12
N THR A 60 -0.05 4.62 3.16
CA THR A 60 0.61 5.88 3.52
C THR A 60 0.61 6.93 2.39
N GLY A 61 0.08 6.60 1.21
CA GLY A 61 -0.04 7.54 0.09
C GLY A 61 1.23 7.72 -0.76
N ASN A 62 2.20 6.81 -0.66
CA ASN A 62 3.42 6.88 -1.48
C ASN A 62 3.13 6.93 -2.99
N LEU A 63 2.13 6.15 -3.45
CA LEU A 63 1.72 6.13 -4.85
C LEU A 63 1.01 7.43 -5.26
N GLN A 64 0.20 8.01 -4.37
CA GLN A 64 -0.43 9.33 -4.57
C GLN A 64 0.62 10.42 -4.79
N LEU A 65 1.73 10.40 -4.04
CA LEU A 65 2.83 11.35 -4.23
C LEU A 65 3.52 11.17 -5.59
N ASP A 66 3.74 9.92 -6.01
CA ASP A 66 4.32 9.62 -7.32
C ASP A 66 3.38 10.07 -8.46
N LEU A 67 2.05 9.88 -8.33
CA LEU A 67 1.03 10.37 -9.26
C LEU A 67 1.00 11.90 -9.34
N ALA A 68 1.01 12.59 -8.19
CA ALA A 68 1.03 14.04 -8.11
C ALA A 68 2.29 14.64 -8.76
N THR A 69 3.45 14.00 -8.57
CA THR A 69 4.73 14.42 -9.18
C THR A 69 4.70 14.31 -10.71
N ARG A 70 3.86 13.41 -11.25
CA ARG A 70 3.65 13.23 -12.69
C ARG A 70 2.53 14.11 -13.26
N GLY A 71 1.93 14.97 -12.43
CA GLY A 71 0.82 15.83 -12.83
C GLY A 71 -0.51 15.08 -13.06
N MET A 72 -0.61 13.83 -12.59
CA MET A 72 -1.80 13.01 -12.75
C MET A 72 -2.80 13.32 -11.63
N GLN A 73 -4.09 13.38 -11.96
CA GLN A 73 -5.13 13.61 -10.97
C GLN A 73 -5.51 12.28 -10.31
N SER A 74 -5.53 12.24 -8.98
CA SER A 74 -5.86 11.02 -8.24
C SER A 74 -6.68 11.26 -6.98
N VAL A 75 -7.44 10.23 -6.59
CA VAL A 75 -8.11 10.12 -5.30
C VAL A 75 -7.65 8.82 -4.65
N GLY A 76 -7.18 8.91 -3.41
CA GLY A 76 -6.93 7.75 -2.56
C GLY A 76 -8.17 7.38 -1.76
N TYR A 77 -8.47 6.09 -1.66
CA TYR A 77 -9.45 5.56 -0.71
C TYR A 77 -8.89 4.37 0.07
N ASP A 78 -8.77 4.50 1.39
CA ASP A 78 -8.30 3.44 2.29
C ASP A 78 -9.30 3.19 3.41
N LEU A 79 -9.36 1.93 3.87
CA LEU A 79 -10.19 1.53 5.00
C LEU A 79 -9.54 1.90 6.34
N SER A 80 -8.21 1.86 6.38
CA SER A 80 -7.41 2.25 7.53
C SER A 80 -7.40 3.76 7.69
N ARG A 81 -7.31 4.24 8.93
CA ARG A 81 -7.02 5.64 9.19
C ARG A 81 -5.52 5.82 9.06
N SER A 82 -5.10 6.45 7.96
CA SER A 82 -3.74 6.94 7.73
C SER A 82 -3.44 8.19 8.56
#